data_AF-A0AAV7VQJ9-F1
#
_entry.id   AF-A0AAV7VQJ9-F1
#
_cell.length_a   1.000
_cell.length_b   1.000
_cell.length_c   1.000
_cell.angle_alpha   90.00
_cell.angle_beta   90.00
_cell.angle_gamma   90.00
#
_symmetry.space_group_name_H-M   'P 1'
#
loop_
_entity.id
_entity.type
_entity.pdbx_description
1 polymer ?
#
loop_
_entity_poly.entity_id
_entity_poly.type
_entity_poly.pdbx_seq_one_letter_code
_entity_poly.pdbx_strand_id
1 'polypeptide(L)'
;MPGGRSSTKNSGKPGRQLLFSEALLHSKTSSPTPVAQQPARHQNMSDSAEESTTDFILHEISAVGRRLEGMDNAMASLTAETKSIGLDIVGFQSHVMGLEQQVTMVEAHVTTTRDRDLELLYLRSKMTDFGDRSRRDNVRFLWFPETIEGEDMHSFLRDALPKLTGITFDPPLEFQRAHRLGPKRSDMTTCPQPIIACILHHKQARQLIQRARTHRTCQMDG
;
A
#
# COMPACT_ATOMS: atom_id res chain seq x y z
N MET A 1 19.65 3.79 -21.12
CA MET A 1 19.94 2.45 -21.66
C MET A 1 21.27 1.99 -21.07
N PRO A 2 21.48 0.71 -20.71
CA PRO A 2 20.59 -0.47 -20.74
C PRO A 2 20.32 -1.01 -19.30
N GLY A 3 19.48 -2.02 -19.01
CA GLY A 3 18.73 -2.99 -19.81
C GLY A 3 18.92 -4.42 -19.29
N GLY A 4 17.83 -5.21 -19.23
CA GLY A 4 17.80 -6.70 -19.18
C GLY A 4 17.58 -7.32 -17.79
N ARG A 5 16.45 -7.96 -17.44
CA ARG A 5 15.67 -9.13 -17.95
C ARG A 5 16.17 -10.52 -17.50
N SER A 6 15.19 -11.32 -17.04
CA SER A 6 15.10 -12.80 -17.01
C SER A 6 15.94 -13.52 -15.94
N SER A 7 15.63 -14.72 -15.44
CA SER A 7 14.62 -15.72 -15.77
C SER A 7 14.49 -16.73 -14.60
N THR A 8 13.48 -17.56 -14.70
CA THR A 8 13.01 -18.66 -13.85
C THR A 8 14.05 -19.76 -13.56
N LYS A 9 13.83 -20.52 -12.46
CA LYS A 9 14.37 -21.89 -12.29
C LYS A 9 13.31 -22.85 -11.77
N ASN A 10 13.02 -23.81 -12.65
CA ASN A 10 12.36 -25.10 -12.44
C ASN A 10 13.27 -26.09 -11.71
N SER A 11 12.66 -27.01 -10.96
CA SER A 11 13.17 -28.34 -10.58
C SER A 11 11.99 -29.30 -10.74
N GLY A 12 11.93 -30.31 -11.62
CA GLY A 12 12.86 -31.41 -11.89
C GLY A 12 12.19 -32.73 -11.41
N LYS A 13 11.31 -33.37 -12.21
CA LYS A 13 11.48 -34.65 -12.99
C LYS A 13 11.47 -35.96 -12.14
N PRO A 14 11.29 -37.20 -12.69
CA PRO A 14 10.74 -37.68 -13.98
C PRO A 14 9.92 -39.01 -13.93
N GLY A 15 9.44 -39.49 -15.10
CA GLY A 15 9.13 -40.90 -15.42
C GLY A 15 7.69 -41.12 -15.91
N ARG A 16 7.35 -41.81 -17.00
CA ARG A 16 8.08 -42.80 -17.82
C ARG A 16 7.35 -42.92 -19.18
N GLN A 17 8.11 -43.15 -20.24
CA GLN A 17 7.66 -43.38 -21.63
C GLN A 17 6.90 -44.73 -21.76
N LEU A 18 6.08 -45.01 -22.78
CA LEU A 18 6.49 -45.38 -24.14
C LEU A 18 5.28 -45.44 -25.11
N LEU A 19 5.55 -45.12 -26.38
CA LEU A 19 4.70 -45.27 -27.56
C LEU A 19 5.06 -46.56 -28.33
N PHE A 20 4.16 -46.89 -29.28
CA PHE A 20 4.29 -47.79 -30.46
C PHE A 20 4.05 -49.29 -30.27
N SER A 21 3.05 -49.83 -30.99
CA SER A 21 3.30 -50.47 -32.30
C SER A 21 2.00 -51.02 -32.95
N GLU A 22 1.72 -50.57 -34.19
CA GLU A 22 0.95 -51.31 -35.20
C GLU A 22 1.72 -52.58 -35.62
N ALA A 23 1.01 -53.65 -36.03
CA ALA A 23 1.05 -54.19 -37.39
C ALA A 23 0.63 -55.67 -37.50
N LEU A 24 -0.16 -55.91 -38.55
CA LEU A 24 -0.06 -56.99 -39.54
C LEU A 24 -0.86 -58.31 -39.41
N LEU A 25 -1.61 -58.47 -40.49
CA LEU A 25 -2.35 -59.60 -41.07
C LEU A 25 -1.52 -60.86 -41.38
N HIS A 26 -2.25 -61.84 -41.95
CA HIS A 26 -1.92 -63.10 -42.65
C HIS A 26 -2.15 -64.35 -41.78
N SER A 27 -2.92 -65.37 -42.18
CA SER A 27 -2.92 -66.02 -43.50
C SER A 27 -4.13 -66.97 -43.72
N LYS A 28 -4.40 -67.22 -45.00
CA LYS A 28 -5.34 -68.18 -45.61
C LYS A 28 -4.84 -69.63 -45.51
N THR A 29 -5.75 -70.60 -45.64
CA THR A 29 -5.71 -71.89 -46.39
C THR A 29 -6.74 -72.83 -45.72
N SER A 30 -7.45 -73.79 -46.32
CA SER A 30 -7.64 -74.30 -47.68
C SER A 30 -8.79 -75.33 -47.57
N SER A 31 -9.64 -75.47 -48.58
CA SER A 31 -10.65 -76.53 -48.71
C SER A 31 -10.01 -77.88 -49.16
N PRO A 32 -10.73 -79.02 -49.03
CA PRO A 32 -11.55 -79.50 -50.17
C PRO A 32 -12.87 -80.22 -49.79
N THR A 33 -13.80 -80.24 -50.76
CA THR A 33 -15.07 -80.99 -50.89
C THR A 33 -14.84 -82.48 -51.23
N PRO A 34 -15.83 -83.44 -51.25
CA PRO A 34 -16.96 -83.39 -52.21
C PRO A 34 -18.29 -84.16 -51.91
N VAL A 35 -19.30 -83.83 -52.76
CA VAL A 35 -20.43 -84.64 -53.32
C VAL A 35 -21.83 -84.68 -52.64
N ALA A 36 -22.82 -84.21 -53.45
CA ALA A 36 -24.25 -84.52 -53.63
C ALA A 36 -25.23 -84.23 -52.46
N GLN A 37 -26.45 -83.71 -52.66
CA GLN A 37 -27.36 -83.74 -53.81
C GLN A 37 -28.44 -82.64 -53.60
N GLN A 38 -28.85 -81.95 -54.66
CA GLN A 38 -30.07 -81.12 -54.68
C GLN A 38 -31.26 -82.01 -55.13
N PRO A 39 -32.53 -81.66 -54.83
CA PRO A 39 -33.21 -80.77 -55.78
C PRO A 39 -34.28 -79.81 -55.19
N ALA A 40 -34.41 -78.69 -55.92
CA ALA A 40 -35.64 -77.99 -56.29
C ALA A 40 -36.60 -77.46 -55.20
N ARG A 41 -36.86 -76.15 -55.21
CA ARG A 41 -38.02 -75.54 -55.90
C ARG A 41 -38.22 -74.07 -55.50
N HIS A 42 -38.48 -73.26 -56.53
CA HIS A 42 -39.26 -72.01 -56.56
C HIS A 42 -38.76 -70.77 -55.81
N GLN A 43 -38.34 -69.81 -56.63
CA GLN A 43 -38.19 -68.38 -56.34
C GLN A 43 -39.53 -67.76 -55.94
N ASN A 44 -39.56 -66.98 -54.87
CA ASN A 44 -40.52 -65.90 -54.66
C ASN A 44 -39.82 -64.57 -55.04
N MET A 45 -40.23 -63.97 -56.15
CA MET A 45 -39.70 -62.71 -56.69
C MET A 45 -40.63 -61.52 -56.36
N SER A 46 -41.09 -61.44 -55.10
CA SER A 46 -42.05 -60.40 -54.68
C SER A 46 -41.73 -59.69 -53.36
N ASP A 47 -40.68 -60.07 -52.62
CA ASP A 47 -40.32 -59.45 -51.31
C ASP A 47 -39.13 -58.46 -51.36
N SER A 48 -38.35 -58.41 -52.44
CA SER A 48 -37.06 -57.68 -52.46
C SER A 48 -37.17 -56.15 -52.49
N ALA A 49 -38.32 -55.59 -52.90
CA ALA A 49 -38.52 -54.14 -52.96
C ALA A 49 -39.00 -53.55 -51.62
N GLU A 50 -39.74 -54.34 -50.83
CA GLU A 50 -40.20 -53.93 -49.50
C GLU A 50 -39.08 -54.11 -48.45
N GLU A 51 -38.30 -55.20 -48.53
CA GLU A 51 -37.10 -55.40 -47.69
C GLU A 51 -36.09 -54.24 -47.81
N SER A 52 -35.84 -53.74 -49.02
CA SER A 52 -34.90 -52.63 -49.25
C SER A 52 -35.37 -51.30 -48.65
N THR A 53 -36.68 -51.08 -48.55
CA THR A 53 -37.25 -49.85 -47.99
C THR A 53 -37.26 -49.92 -46.45
N THR A 54 -37.57 -51.09 -45.90
CA THR A 54 -37.48 -51.33 -44.46
C THR A 54 -36.05 -51.27 -43.95
N ASP A 55 -35.07 -51.77 -44.70
CA ASP A 55 -33.65 -51.68 -44.36
C ASP A 55 -33.15 -50.23 -44.36
N PHE A 56 -33.61 -49.42 -45.32
CA PHE A 56 -33.31 -47.98 -45.35
C PHE A 56 -33.87 -47.24 -44.13
N ILE A 57 -35.12 -47.54 -43.75
CA ILE A 57 -35.75 -46.96 -42.55
C ILE A 57 -35.01 -47.40 -41.28
N LEU A 58 -34.64 -48.67 -41.17
CA LEU A 58 -33.89 -49.20 -40.03
C LEU A 58 -32.49 -48.57 -39.90
N HIS A 59 -31.82 -48.35 -41.04
CA HIS A 59 -30.55 -47.63 -41.09
C HIS A 59 -30.70 -46.19 -40.59
N GLU A 60 -31.74 -45.47 -41.02
CA GLU A 60 -31.98 -44.08 -40.61
C GLU A 60 -32.38 -43.97 -39.13
N ILE A 61 -33.22 -44.89 -38.63
CA ILE A 61 -33.53 -44.99 -37.19
C ILE A 61 -32.26 -45.25 -36.38
N SER A 62 -31.39 -46.13 -36.87
CA SER A 62 -30.09 -46.40 -36.23
C SER A 62 -29.16 -45.17 -36.27
N ALA A 63 -29.19 -44.40 -37.35
CA ALA A 63 -28.44 -43.15 -37.46
C ALA A 63 -28.97 -42.08 -36.50
N VAL A 64 -30.29 -41.96 -36.35
CA VAL A 64 -30.93 -41.10 -35.35
C VAL A 64 -30.57 -41.55 -33.93
N GLY A 65 -30.59 -42.87 -33.65
CA GLY A 65 -30.16 -43.43 -32.36
C GLY A 65 -28.74 -43.02 -31.98
N ARG A 66 -27.78 -43.17 -32.91
CA ARG A 66 -26.38 -42.72 -32.70
C ARG A 66 -26.27 -41.21 -32.45
N ARG A 67 -27.10 -40.40 -33.13
CA ARG A 67 -27.12 -38.93 -32.92
C ARG A 67 -27.71 -38.56 -31.55
N LEU A 68 -28.74 -39.26 -31.10
CA LEU A 68 -29.31 -39.08 -29.75
C LEU A 68 -28.29 -39.46 -28.67
N GLU A 69 -27.61 -40.60 -28.82
CA GLU A 69 -26.51 -40.98 -27.92
C GLU A 69 -25.39 -39.93 -27.88
N GLY A 70 -25.03 -39.38 -29.04
CA GLY A 70 -24.06 -38.28 -29.12
C GLY A 70 -24.52 -37.01 -28.39
N MET A 71 -25.81 -36.69 -28.49
CA MET A 71 -26.42 -35.55 -27.80
C MET A 71 -26.50 -35.79 -26.28
N ASP A 72 -26.83 -37.00 -25.84
CA ASP A 72 -26.85 -37.38 -24.42
C ASP A 72 -25.46 -37.25 -23.79
N ASN A 73 -24.42 -37.69 -24.52
CA ASN A 73 -23.03 -37.51 -24.09
C ASN A 73 -22.64 -36.03 -23.98
N ALA A 74 -23.04 -35.20 -24.95
CA ALA A 74 -22.79 -33.76 -24.90
C ALA A 74 -23.53 -33.07 -23.74
N MET A 75 -24.79 -33.46 -23.51
CA MET A 75 -25.61 -32.99 -22.38
C MET A 75 -25.02 -33.38 -21.03
N ALA A 76 -24.50 -34.60 -20.91
CA ALA A 76 -23.80 -35.05 -19.71
C ALA A 76 -22.53 -34.22 -19.46
N SER A 77 -21.76 -33.93 -20.51
CA SER A 77 -20.57 -33.07 -20.43
C SER A 77 -20.92 -31.64 -20.00
N LEU A 78 -21.92 -31.01 -20.62
CA LEU A 78 -22.38 -29.66 -20.24
C LEU A 78 -22.91 -29.61 -18.81
N THR A 79 -23.60 -30.66 -18.37
CA THR A 79 -24.08 -30.77 -16.98
C THR A 79 -22.91 -30.85 -16.00
N ALA A 80 -21.84 -31.55 -16.35
CA ALA A 80 -20.63 -31.62 -15.52
C ALA A 80 -19.91 -30.26 -15.46
N GLU A 81 -19.76 -29.58 -16.59
CA GLU A 81 -19.13 -28.25 -16.65
C GLU A 81 -19.96 -27.19 -15.88
N THR A 82 -21.29 -27.21 -16.04
CA THR A 82 -22.20 -26.31 -15.31
C THR A 82 -22.10 -26.52 -13.80
N LYS A 83 -21.96 -27.77 -13.34
CA LYS A 83 -21.71 -28.08 -11.93
C LYS A 83 -20.36 -27.54 -11.45
N SER A 84 -19.32 -27.69 -12.26
CA SER A 84 -17.99 -27.15 -11.96
C SER A 84 -18.03 -25.63 -11.81
N ILE A 85 -18.65 -24.93 -12.76
CA ILE A 85 -18.84 -23.47 -12.71
C ILE A 85 -19.62 -23.07 -11.45
N GLY A 86 -20.65 -23.84 -11.08
CA GLY A 86 -21.39 -23.62 -9.84
C GLY A 86 -20.52 -23.68 -8.59
N LEU A 87 -19.58 -24.63 -8.52
CA LEU A 87 -18.62 -24.73 -7.42
C LEU A 87 -17.64 -23.54 -7.41
N ASP A 88 -17.13 -23.14 -8.57
CA ASP A 88 -16.23 -21.99 -8.70
C ASP A 88 -16.90 -20.69 -8.26
N ILE A 89 -18.18 -20.50 -8.61
CA ILE A 89 -18.98 -19.33 -8.19
C ILE A 89 -19.10 -19.29 -6.66
N VAL A 90 -19.36 -20.42 -6.00
CA VAL A 90 -19.42 -20.48 -4.53
C VAL A 90 -18.04 -20.17 -3.91
N GLY A 91 -16.96 -20.64 -4.53
CA GLY A 91 -15.60 -20.30 -4.15
C GLY A 91 -15.32 -18.80 -4.25
N PHE A 92 -15.70 -18.17 -5.37
CA PHE A 92 -15.56 -16.73 -5.56
C PHE A 92 -16.41 -15.92 -4.59
N GLN A 93 -17.66 -16.33 -4.32
CA GLN A 93 -18.50 -15.68 -3.33
C GLN A 93 -17.85 -15.68 -1.95
N SER A 94 -17.29 -16.82 -1.54
CA SER A 94 -16.59 -16.94 -0.26
C SER A 94 -15.35 -16.02 -0.19
N HIS A 95 -14.60 -15.91 -1.30
CA HIS A 95 -13.46 -15.01 -1.39
C HIS A 95 -13.87 -13.53 -1.33
N VAL A 96 -14.93 -13.16 -2.05
CA VAL A 96 -15.48 -11.79 -2.06
C VAL A 96 -15.92 -11.38 -0.66
N MET A 97 -16.65 -12.24 0.06
CA MET A 97 -17.03 -11.97 1.45
C MET A 97 -15.80 -11.75 2.35
N GLY A 98 -14.74 -12.53 2.16
CA GLY A 98 -13.48 -12.36 2.89
C GLY A 98 -12.80 -11.02 2.59
N LEU A 99 -12.83 -10.57 1.33
CA LEU A 99 -12.30 -9.26 0.94
C LEU A 99 -13.13 -8.11 1.49
N GLU A 100 -14.46 -8.19 1.44
CA GLU A 100 -15.36 -7.18 2.02
C GLU A 100 -15.12 -6.98 3.52
N GLN A 101 -14.93 -8.09 4.25
CA GLN A 101 -14.58 -8.04 5.67
C GLN A 101 -13.23 -7.37 5.91
N GLN A 102 -12.22 -7.68 5.10
CA GLN A 102 -10.90 -7.05 5.19
C GLN A 102 -10.96 -5.55 4.87
N VAL A 103 -11.72 -5.15 3.84
CA VAL A 103 -11.92 -3.74 3.49
C VAL A 103 -12.56 -2.98 4.65
N THR A 104 -13.64 -3.53 5.22
CA THR A 104 -14.32 -2.91 6.38
C THR A 104 -13.37 -2.72 7.57
N MET A 105 -12.52 -3.72 7.84
CA MET A 105 -11.52 -3.63 8.91
C MET A 105 -10.45 -2.57 8.61
N VAL A 106 -9.94 -2.52 7.38
CA VAL A 106 -8.96 -1.51 6.96
C VAL A 106 -9.54 -0.11 7.05
N GLU A 107 -10.79 0.09 6.62
CA GLU A 107 -11.48 1.37 6.72
C GLU A 107 -11.59 1.84 8.18
N ALA A 108 -11.95 0.94 9.11
CA ALA A 108 -11.97 1.25 10.54
C ALA A 108 -10.56 1.59 11.09
N HIS A 109 -9.53 0.91 10.62
CA HIS A 109 -8.15 1.27 10.99
C HIS A 109 -7.73 2.64 10.44
N VAL A 110 -8.12 2.97 9.21
CA VAL A 110 -7.82 4.27 8.60
C VAL A 110 -8.50 5.41 9.34
N THR A 111 -9.78 5.26 9.71
CA THR A 111 -10.49 6.30 10.49
C THR A 111 -9.85 6.52 11.85
N THR A 112 -9.56 5.45 12.60
CA THR A 112 -8.92 5.57 13.91
C THR A 112 -7.50 6.13 13.84
N THR A 113 -6.76 5.86 12.76
CA THR A 113 -5.42 6.44 12.55
C THR A 113 -5.55 7.93 12.26
N ARG A 114 -6.50 8.31 11.41
CA ARG A 114 -6.78 9.71 11.08
C ARG A 114 -7.16 10.52 12.32
N ASP A 115 -7.98 9.96 13.21
CA ASP A 115 -8.38 10.63 14.44
C ASP A 115 -7.18 10.86 15.37
N ARG A 116 -6.28 9.88 15.47
CA ARG A 116 -5.02 10.02 16.22
C ARG A 116 -4.11 11.09 15.61
N ASP A 117 -4.00 11.16 14.29
CA ASP A 117 -3.20 12.19 13.63
C ASP A 117 -3.73 13.60 13.93
N LEU A 118 -5.06 13.77 13.95
CA LEU A 118 -5.69 15.04 14.35
C LEU A 118 -5.40 15.39 15.81
N GLU A 119 -5.46 14.40 16.71
CA GLU A 119 -5.11 14.60 18.13
C GLU A 119 -3.64 14.99 18.29
N LEU A 120 -2.72 14.34 17.57
CA LEU A 120 -1.30 14.67 17.59
C LEU A 120 -1.03 16.09 17.09
N LEU A 121 -1.70 16.52 16.01
CA LEU A 121 -1.60 17.90 15.52
C LEU A 121 -2.11 18.91 16.55
N TYR A 122 -3.22 18.61 17.21
CA TYR A 122 -3.77 19.44 18.28
C TYR A 122 -2.80 19.54 19.46
N LEU A 123 -2.26 18.41 19.92
CA LEU A 123 -1.33 18.35 21.04
C LEU A 123 -0.02 19.08 20.73
N ARG A 124 0.50 18.92 19.51
CA ARG A 124 1.69 19.64 19.03
C ARG A 124 1.45 21.15 19.00
N SER A 125 0.28 21.58 18.55
CA SER A 125 -0.11 23.00 18.56
C SER A 125 -0.15 23.55 19.98
N LYS A 126 -0.74 22.81 20.92
CA LYS A 126 -0.77 23.17 22.36
C LYS A 126 0.63 23.23 22.98
N MET A 127 1.48 22.24 22.69
CA MET A 127 2.87 22.23 23.17
C MET A 127 3.66 23.44 22.66
N THR A 128 3.45 23.78 21.38
CA THR A 128 4.09 24.96 20.77
C THR A 128 3.60 26.25 21.43
N ASP A 129 2.28 26.41 21.61
CA ASP A 129 1.70 27.57 22.31
C ASP A 129 2.20 27.70 23.76
N PHE A 130 2.32 26.58 24.50
CA PHE A 130 2.91 26.61 25.84
C PHE A 130 4.39 26.99 25.82
N GLY A 131 5.17 26.45 24.89
CA GLY A 131 6.57 26.83 24.71
C GLY A 131 6.73 28.31 24.39
N ASP A 132 5.91 28.83 23.48
CA ASP A 132 5.93 30.23 23.06
C ASP A 132 5.48 31.16 24.19
N ARG A 133 4.43 30.80 24.95
CA ARG A 133 4.00 31.57 26.14
C ARG A 133 5.07 31.57 27.22
N SER A 134 5.71 30.43 27.47
CA SER A 134 6.75 30.29 28.48
C SER A 134 8.02 31.09 28.14
N ARG A 135 8.34 31.24 26.85
CA ARG A 135 9.54 31.96 26.39
C ARG A 135 9.25 33.39 25.94
N ARG A 136 7.99 33.83 25.92
CA ARG A 136 7.55 35.14 25.40
C ARG A 136 8.28 36.32 26.04
N ASP A 137 8.57 36.17 27.32
CA ASP A 137 9.14 37.23 28.15
C ASP A 137 10.68 37.15 28.22
N ASN A 138 11.26 36.08 27.68
CA ASN A 138 12.70 35.87 27.63
C ASN A 138 13.31 36.56 26.41
N VAL A 139 14.15 37.56 26.66
CA VAL A 139 14.95 38.22 25.63
C VAL A 139 16.40 37.78 25.76
N ARG A 140 17.00 37.36 24.64
CA ARG A 140 18.40 36.97 24.56
C ARG A 140 19.22 38.07 23.91
N PHE A 141 20.17 38.60 24.66
CA PHE A 141 21.14 39.57 24.17
C PHE A 141 22.45 38.88 23.82
N LEU A 142 23.06 39.30 22.73
CA LEU A 142 24.32 38.75 22.21
C LEU A 142 25.38 39.86 22.19
N TRP A 143 26.64 39.47 22.27
CA TRP A 143 27.78 40.38 22.07
C TRP A 143 27.93 41.52 23.08
N PHE A 144 27.32 41.42 24.25
CA PHE A 144 27.67 42.28 25.37
C PHE A 144 29.05 41.88 25.90
N PRO A 145 30.04 42.80 25.99
CA PRO A 145 31.33 42.51 26.60
C PRO A 145 31.16 41.86 27.98
N GLU A 146 32.03 40.93 28.32
CA GLU A 146 32.08 40.38 29.67
C GLU A 146 32.73 41.43 30.59
N THR A 147 32.33 41.48 31.87
CA THR A 147 32.83 42.40 32.94
C THR A 147 32.22 43.80 33.02
N ILE A 148 31.56 44.33 31.99
CA ILE A 148 30.94 45.69 32.05
C ILE A 148 29.64 45.75 32.87
N GLU A 149 29.13 44.60 33.28
CA GLU A 149 27.80 44.43 33.87
C GLU A 149 27.75 44.83 35.36
N GLY A 150 28.91 44.90 36.01
CA GLY A 150 29.00 45.11 37.45
C GLY A 150 28.49 43.92 38.27
N GLU A 151 28.06 44.20 39.50
CA GLU A 151 27.51 43.21 40.44
C GLU A 151 26.04 42.88 40.13
N ASP A 152 25.28 43.86 39.64
CA ASP A 152 23.84 43.75 39.38
C ASP A 152 23.50 43.83 37.89
N MET A 153 23.18 42.68 37.29
CA MET A 153 22.72 42.60 35.89
C MET A 153 21.44 43.41 35.64
N HIS A 154 20.57 43.51 36.66
CA HIS A 154 19.28 44.19 36.55
C HIS A 154 19.45 45.71 36.36
N SER A 155 20.37 46.35 37.09
CA SER A 155 20.63 47.77 36.96
C SER A 155 21.34 48.07 35.63
N PHE A 156 22.34 47.27 35.26
CA PHE A 156 23.02 47.38 33.98
C PHE A 156 22.05 47.37 32.79
N LEU A 157 21.15 46.39 32.72
CA LEU A 157 20.19 46.30 31.61
C LEU A 157 19.14 47.42 31.64
N ARG A 158 18.75 47.89 32.83
CA ARG A 158 17.81 49.01 32.97
C ARG A 158 18.38 50.31 32.40
N ASP A 159 19.69 50.52 32.53
CA ASP A 159 20.37 51.72 32.05
C ASP A 159 20.83 51.59 30.58
N ALA A 160 21.26 50.39 30.17
CA ALA A 160 21.79 50.12 28.83
C ALA A 160 20.70 50.06 27.75
N LEU A 161 19.57 49.37 28.03
CA LEU A 161 18.55 49.11 27.00
C LEU A 161 17.86 50.37 26.47
N PRO A 162 17.48 51.36 27.31
CA PRO A 162 16.92 52.62 26.81
C PRO A 162 17.91 53.37 25.91
N LYS A 163 19.19 53.38 26.26
CA LYS A 163 20.25 54.03 25.45
C LYS A 163 20.44 53.33 24.11
N LEU A 164 20.48 51.99 24.13
CA LEU A 164 20.70 51.16 22.94
C LEU A 164 19.53 51.20 21.94
N THR A 165 18.30 51.26 22.44
CA THR A 165 17.09 51.15 21.62
C THR A 165 16.40 52.50 21.34
N GLY A 166 16.76 53.53 22.10
CA GLY A 166 16.11 54.84 22.08
C GLY A 166 14.65 54.79 22.54
N ILE A 167 14.27 53.76 23.29
CA ILE A 167 12.92 53.60 23.83
C ILE A 167 12.93 54.06 25.28
N THR A 168 12.04 55.00 25.62
CA THR A 168 11.68 55.29 27.00
C THR A 168 10.58 54.32 27.45
N PHE A 169 10.85 53.59 28.53
CA PHE A 169 9.88 52.67 29.13
C PHE A 169 9.22 53.35 30.33
N ASP A 170 7.88 53.38 30.32
CA ASP A 170 7.05 53.83 31.44
C ASP A 170 5.99 52.74 31.72
N PRO A 171 6.03 52.02 32.86
CA PRO A 171 7.02 52.09 33.95
C PRO A 171 8.42 51.61 33.53
N PRO A 172 9.47 51.82 34.36
CA PRO A 172 10.83 51.34 34.09
C PRO A 172 10.88 49.83 33.80
N LEU A 173 11.93 49.39 33.10
CA LEU A 173 12.13 47.96 32.84
C LEU A 173 12.34 47.21 34.15
N GLU A 174 11.45 46.25 34.39
CA GLU A 174 11.53 45.28 35.47
C GLU A 174 11.84 43.90 34.92
N PHE A 175 12.74 43.20 35.58
CA PHE A 175 13.16 41.86 35.19
C PHE A 175 12.89 40.90 36.34
N GLN A 176 12.33 39.73 36.02
CA GLN A 176 12.23 38.63 36.98
C GLN A 176 13.58 37.97 37.21
N ARG A 177 14.35 37.80 36.12
CA ARG A 177 15.67 37.14 36.12
C ARG A 177 16.53 37.75 35.03
N ALA A 178 17.80 38.00 35.31
CA ALA A 178 18.78 38.37 34.29
C ALA A 178 20.13 37.74 34.62
N HIS A 179 20.69 36.96 33.70
CA HIS A 179 21.97 36.27 33.90
C HIS A 179 22.61 35.87 32.56
N ARG A 180 23.93 35.62 32.57
CA ARG A 180 24.65 35.02 31.46
C ARG A 180 24.30 33.53 31.33
N LEU A 181 24.22 33.05 30.09
CA LEU A 181 24.00 31.65 29.77
C LEU A 181 25.31 30.87 29.66
N GLY A 182 25.41 29.79 30.42
CA GLY A 182 26.52 28.83 30.35
C GLY A 182 27.48 28.90 31.54
N PRO A 183 28.44 27.97 31.63
CA PRO A 183 29.45 27.96 32.70
C PRO A 183 30.42 29.14 32.53
N LYS A 184 30.87 29.76 33.64
CA LYS A 184 31.83 30.87 33.61
C LYS A 184 33.09 30.47 32.84
N ARG A 185 33.44 31.22 31.79
CA ARG A 185 34.64 30.95 30.97
C ARG A 185 35.80 31.81 31.48
N SER A 186 37.01 31.24 31.43
CA SER A 186 38.26 31.97 31.74
C SER A 186 38.74 32.84 30.58
N ASP A 187 38.40 32.44 29.35
CA ASP A 187 38.99 33.01 28.14
C ASP A 187 38.08 34.08 27.53
N MET A 188 38.47 35.34 27.73
CA MET A 188 37.86 36.55 27.17
C MET A 188 37.98 36.67 25.64
N THR A 189 38.76 35.78 25.00
CA THR A 189 39.07 35.78 23.56
C THR A 189 37.98 35.13 22.70
N THR A 190 36.98 34.49 23.31
CA THR A 190 35.87 33.83 22.61
C THR A 190 34.63 34.73 22.60
N CYS A 191 33.71 34.54 21.64
CA CYS A 191 32.42 35.24 21.57
C CYS A 191 31.77 35.38 22.97
N PRO A 192 31.42 36.61 23.43
CA PRO A 192 30.87 36.83 24.76
C PRO A 192 29.62 36.01 25.03
N GLN A 193 29.47 35.54 26.28
CA GLN A 193 28.31 34.73 26.66
C GLN A 193 26.98 35.47 26.44
N PRO A 194 25.94 34.83 25.91
CA PRO A 194 24.63 35.48 25.80
C PRO A 194 24.05 35.83 27.17
N ILE A 195 23.40 36.98 27.29
CA ILE A 195 22.57 37.31 28.45
C ILE A 195 21.14 36.88 28.14
N ILE A 196 20.49 36.15 29.04
CA ILE A 196 19.03 36.00 29.02
C ILE A 196 18.42 36.80 30.15
N ALA A 197 17.49 37.68 29.78
CA ALA A 197 16.67 38.42 30.71
C ALA A 197 15.19 38.08 30.50
N CYS A 198 14.51 37.72 31.59
CA CYS A 198 13.06 37.58 31.64
C CYS A 198 12.47 38.92 32.08
N ILE A 199 11.78 39.61 31.17
CA ILE A 199 11.14 40.90 31.42
C ILE A 199 9.78 40.65 32.06
N LEU A 200 9.45 41.37 33.13
CA LEU A 200 8.21 41.14 33.87
C LEU A 200 6.94 41.41 33.01
N HIS A 201 7.03 42.37 32.09
CA HIS A 201 5.93 42.77 31.23
C HIS A 201 6.16 42.38 29.77
N HIS A 202 5.40 41.40 29.28
CA HIS A 202 5.45 40.91 27.90
C HIS A 202 5.33 42.01 26.82
N LYS A 203 4.59 43.10 27.11
CA LYS A 203 4.44 44.24 26.18
C LYS A 203 5.78 44.95 25.95
N GLN A 204 6.56 45.16 27.01
CA GLN A 204 7.87 45.79 26.95
C GLN A 204 8.87 44.89 26.21
N ALA A 205 8.87 43.58 26.50
CA ALA A 205 9.70 42.60 25.77
C ALA A 205 9.42 42.63 24.26
N ARG A 206 8.14 42.65 23.88
CA ARG A 206 7.73 42.74 22.47
C ARG A 206 8.15 44.06 21.83
N GLN A 207 7.99 45.19 22.51
CA GLN A 207 8.43 46.50 22.02
C GLN A 207 9.94 46.52 21.78
N LEU A 208 10.73 45.98 22.70
CA LEU A 208 12.18 45.89 22.58
C LEU A 208 12.61 45.05 21.36
N ILE A 209 12.04 43.86 21.20
CA ILE A 209 12.31 42.98 20.04
C ILE A 209 11.87 43.67 18.74
N GLN A 210 10.70 44.30 18.74
CA GLN A 210 10.19 44.99 17.55
C GLN A 210 11.09 46.15 17.15
N ARG A 211 11.56 46.93 18.12
CA ARG A 211 12.50 48.02 17.89
C ARG A 211 13.81 47.51 17.30
N ALA A 212 14.37 46.44 17.86
CA ALA A 212 15.59 45.82 17.34
C ALA A 212 15.41 45.25 15.91
N ARG A 213 14.22 44.79 15.55
CA ARG A 213 13.92 44.36 14.16
C ARG A 213 13.88 45.54 13.18
N THR A 214 13.33 46.68 13.63
CA THR A 214 13.26 47.89 12.83
C THR A 214 14.64 48.56 12.70
N HIS A 215 15.35 48.69 13.81
CA HIS A 215 16.70 49.23 13.89
C HIS A 215 17.70 48.08 13.71
N ARG A 216 18.01 47.74 12.45
CA ARG A 216 18.93 46.64 12.08
C ARG A 216 20.32 46.71 12.74
N THR A 217 20.66 47.84 13.37
CA THR A 217 21.90 48.07 14.09
C THR A 217 21.60 48.66 15.46
N CYS A 218 22.09 48.00 16.51
CA CYS A 218 22.11 48.48 17.89
C CYS A 218 23.57 48.55 18.32
N GLN A 219 24.11 49.75 18.51
CA GLN A 219 25.49 49.96 18.99
C GLN A 219 25.44 50.42 20.43
N MET A 220 26.20 49.75 21.29
CA MET A 220 26.48 50.23 22.64
C MET A 220 27.63 51.22 22.54
N ASP A 221 27.46 52.40 23.12
CA ASP A 221 28.57 53.33 23.33
C ASP A 221 29.51 52.69 24.36
N GLY A 222 30.78 52.57 23.99
CA GLY A 222 31.84 51.92 24.78
C GLY A 222 32.20 52.71 26.03
#